data_AF-A0A923ETH3-F1
#
_entry.id   AF-A0A923ETH3-F1
#
_cell.length_a   1.000
_cell.length_b   1.000
_cell.length_c   1.000
_cell.angle_alpha   90.00
_cell.angle_beta   90.00
_cell.angle_gamma   90.00
#
_symmetry.space_group_name_H-M   'P 1'
#
loop_
_entity.id
_entity.type
_entity.pdbx_description
1 polymer ?
#
loop_
_entity_poly.entity_id
_entity_poly.type
_entity_poly.pdbx_seq_one_letter_code
_entity_poly.pdbx_strand_id
1 'polypeptide(L)'
;MATGKLPRKVYETELLRLQGELLRLQEWVRETGSRIVVVLEGRDAAGKGGAIQRVSQYLNPRFCRIVALPAPSARERGRWYFMIHHLLASIPWQPVDRRVLTLPERPATGGYERPPREVQRDVPDHAASLLE
;
A
#
# COMPACT_ATOMS: atom_id res chain seq x y z
N MET A 1 0.04 4.34 -30.36
CA MET A 1 -1.13 5.23 -30.44
C MET A 1 -0.66 6.65 -30.17
N ALA A 2 -0.89 7.59 -31.08
CA ALA A 2 -0.43 8.97 -30.91
C ALA A 2 -1.17 9.64 -29.74
N THR A 3 -0.50 9.76 -28.59
CA THR A 3 -1.00 10.45 -27.39
C THR A 3 -0.87 11.97 -27.60
N GLY A 4 -1.77 12.54 -28.40
CA GLY A 4 -1.91 13.99 -28.52
C GLY A 4 -2.44 14.60 -27.22
N LYS A 5 -1.98 15.81 -26.88
CA LYS A 5 -2.50 16.56 -25.72
C LYS A 5 -4.01 16.78 -25.89
N LEU A 6 -4.78 16.49 -24.84
CA LEU A 6 -6.22 16.78 -24.80
C LEU A 6 -6.47 18.27 -25.05
N PRO A 7 -7.49 18.62 -25.87
CA PRO A 7 -7.94 20.00 -26.00
C PRO A 7 -8.29 20.56 -24.62
N ARG A 8 -7.80 21.75 -24.32
CA ARG A 8 -7.89 22.36 -22.98
C ARG A 8 -9.32 22.41 -22.44
N LYS A 9 -10.28 22.80 -23.28
CA LYS A 9 -11.70 22.89 -22.92
C LYS A 9 -12.29 21.54 -22.51
N VAL A 10 -11.91 20.46 -23.21
CA VAL A 10 -12.36 19.10 -22.90
C VAL A 10 -11.75 18.64 -21.58
N TYR A 11 -10.45 18.85 -21.41
CA TYR A 11 -9.74 18.54 -20.18
C TYR A 11 -10.34 19.23 -18.95
N GLU A 12 -10.56 20.55 -19.00
CA GLU A 12 -11.13 21.31 -17.87
C GLU A 12 -12.56 20.88 -17.55
N THR A 13 -13.36 20.55 -18.56
CA THR A 13 -14.73 20.05 -18.40
C THR A 13 -14.75 18.70 -17.67
N GLU A 14 -13.95 17.74 -18.16
CA GLU A 14 -13.87 16.41 -17.56
C GLU A 14 -13.22 16.44 -16.17
N LEU A 15 -12.21 17.28 -15.98
CA LEU A 15 -11.57 17.48 -14.68
C LEU A 15 -12.60 17.91 -13.63
N LEU A 16 -13.42 18.92 -13.94
CA LEU A 16 -14.45 19.40 -13.01
C LEU A 16 -15.50 18.33 -12.72
N ARG A 17 -15.94 17.59 -13.74
CA ARG A 17 -16.88 16.47 -13.58
C ARG A 17 -16.32 15.42 -12.62
N LEU A 18 -15.08 14.98 -12.84
CA LEU A 18 -14.42 13.98 -12.00
C LEU A 18 -14.14 14.47 -10.58
N GLN A 19 -13.82 15.75 -10.40
CA GLN A 19 -13.69 16.35 -9.07
C GLN A 19 -15.02 16.33 -8.30
N GLY A 20 -16.15 16.46 -9.00
CA GLY A 20 -17.48 16.25 -8.41
C GLY A 20 -17.69 14.81 -7.93
N GLU A 21 -17.27 13.81 -8.72
CA GLU A 21 -17.35 12.41 -8.30
C GLU A 21 -16.40 12.10 -7.13
N LEU A 22 -15.22 12.73 -7.06
CA LEU A 22 -14.31 12.60 -5.92
C LEU A 22 -14.93 13.15 -4.63
N LEU A 23 -15.72 14.22 -4.72
CA LEU A 23 -16.45 14.74 -3.55
C LEU A 23 -17.51 13.75 -3.06
N ARG A 24 -18.25 13.11 -3.99
CA ARG A 24 -19.21 12.05 -3.64
C ARG A 24 -18.51 10.84 -3.02
N LEU A 25 -17.36 10.45 -3.56
CA LEU A 25 -16.53 9.38 -3.00
C LEU A 25 -16.09 9.72 -1.58
N GLN A 26 -15.63 10.95 -1.33
CA GLN A 26 -15.23 11.38 0.01
C GLN A 26 -16.41 11.30 1.00
N GLU A 27 -17.59 11.71 0.59
CA GLU A 27 -18.80 11.63 1.43
C GLU A 27 -19.15 10.18 1.75
N TRP A 28 -19.14 9.30 0.74
CA TRP A 28 -19.37 7.87 0.94
C TRP A 28 -18.32 7.23 1.87
N VAL A 29 -17.04 7.60 1.73
CA VAL A 29 -15.96 7.14 2.63
C VAL A 29 -16.24 7.57 4.07
N ARG A 30 -16.70 8.82 4.25
CA ARG A 30 -17.06 9.37 5.57
C ARG A 30 -18.23 8.63 6.21
N GLU A 31 -19.26 8.34 5.43
CA GLU A 31 -20.48 7.65 5.90
C GLU A 31 -20.23 6.18 6.22
N THR A 32 -19.45 5.48 5.38
CA THR A 32 -19.17 4.05 5.56
C THR A 32 -18.04 3.76 6.55
N GLY A 33 -17.21 4.76 6.86
CA GLY A 33 -15.97 4.56 7.63
C GLY A 33 -14.88 3.81 6.86
N SER A 34 -15.04 3.69 5.54
CA SER A 34 -14.03 3.10 4.65
C SER A 34 -12.73 3.92 4.67
N ARG A 35 -11.63 3.34 4.19
CA ARG A 35 -10.32 4.03 4.11
C ARG A 35 -9.71 3.80 2.74
N ILE A 36 -9.29 4.87 2.09
CA ILE A 36 -8.67 4.84 0.77
C ILE A 36 -7.26 5.40 0.87
N VAL A 37 -6.30 4.68 0.30
CA VAL A 37 -4.91 5.14 0.15
C VAL A 37 -4.60 5.19 -1.34
N VAL A 38 -4.09 6.33 -1.80
CA VAL A 38 -3.65 6.53 -3.19
C VAL A 38 -2.16 6.79 -3.18
N VAL A 39 -1.40 5.95 -3.89
CA VAL A 39 0.05 6.08 -4.04
C VAL A 39 0.35 6.60 -5.43
N LEU A 40 1.13 7.68 -5.51
CA LEU A 40 1.52 8.31 -6.76
C LEU A 40 3.03 8.17 -6.95
N GLU A 41 3.42 7.22 -7.81
CA GLU A 41 4.79 6.95 -8.19
C GLU A 41 5.14 7.53 -9.56
N GLY A 42 6.43 7.77 -9.80
CA GLY A 42 6.92 8.24 -11.10
C GLY A 42 8.28 8.92 -11.00
N ARG A 43 8.92 9.19 -12.14
CA ARG A 43 10.21 9.90 -12.19
C ARG A 43 10.08 11.37 -11.76
N ASP A 44 11.22 12.00 -11.53
CA ASP A 44 11.29 13.44 -11.31
C ASP A 44 10.69 14.19 -12.49
N ALA A 45 9.98 15.28 -12.21
CA ALA A 45 9.22 16.07 -13.17
C ALA A 45 8.10 15.35 -13.94
N ALA A 46 7.70 14.12 -13.56
CA ALA A 46 6.58 13.41 -14.19
C ALA A 46 5.18 14.03 -13.97
N GLY A 47 5.08 15.10 -13.17
CA GLY A 47 3.80 15.79 -12.92
C GLY A 47 3.00 15.31 -11.71
N LYS A 48 3.61 14.50 -10.82
CA LYS A 48 2.97 13.96 -9.60
C LYS A 48 2.33 15.04 -8.74
N GLY A 49 3.02 16.17 -8.52
CA GLY A 49 2.51 17.29 -7.72
C GLY A 49 1.27 17.94 -8.34
N GLY A 50 1.24 18.08 -9.66
CA GLY A 50 0.06 18.58 -10.38
C GLY A 50 -1.12 17.62 -10.26
N ALA A 51 -0.87 16.31 -10.37
CA ALA A 51 -1.91 15.30 -10.17
C ALA A 51 -2.50 15.35 -8.75
N ILE A 52 -1.65 15.43 -7.71
CA ILE A 52 -2.08 15.60 -6.32
C ILE A 52 -2.98 16.82 -6.21
N GLN A 53 -2.52 17.98 -6.71
CA GLN A 53 -3.26 19.22 -6.64
C GLN A 53 -4.63 19.10 -7.31
N ARG A 54 -4.72 18.50 -8.50
CA ARG A 54 -5.99 18.33 -9.22
C ARG A 54 -6.97 17.41 -8.48
N VAL A 55 -6.47 16.34 -7.86
CA VAL A 55 -7.31 15.42 -7.08
C VAL A 55 -7.77 16.07 -5.79
N SER A 56 -6.90 16.78 -5.08
CA SER A 56 -7.18 17.30 -3.74
C SER A 56 -7.83 18.68 -3.70
N GLN A 57 -7.88 19.42 -4.82
CA GLN A 57 -8.27 20.83 -4.87
C GLN A 57 -9.60 21.16 -4.18
N TYR A 58 -10.59 20.29 -4.32
CA TYR A 58 -11.95 20.48 -3.78
C TYR A 58 -12.29 19.51 -2.63
N LEU A 59 -11.34 18.66 -2.24
CA LEU A 59 -11.54 17.73 -1.13
C LEU A 59 -11.36 18.46 0.20
N ASN A 60 -12.08 18.01 1.23
CA ASN A 60 -11.98 18.58 2.55
C ASN A 60 -10.67 18.09 3.21
N PRO A 61 -9.74 19.00 3.57
CA PRO A 61 -8.42 18.63 4.11
C PRO A 61 -8.49 17.91 5.46
N ARG A 62 -9.63 17.95 6.16
CA ARG A 62 -9.83 17.18 7.40
C ARG A 62 -9.95 15.68 7.14
N PHE A 63 -10.45 15.30 5.97
CA PHE A 63 -10.69 13.91 5.57
C PHE A 63 -9.69 13.41 4.52
N CYS A 64 -9.11 14.31 3.72
CA CYS A 64 -8.05 14.01 2.76
C CYS A 64 -6.70 14.49 3.31
N ARG A 65 -5.79 13.55 3.61
CA ARG A 65 -4.42 13.86 4.06
C ARG A 65 -3.42 13.54 2.96
N ILE A 66 -2.60 14.51 2.62
CA ILE A 66 -1.49 14.35 1.67
C ILE A 66 -0.22 14.11 2.49
N VAL A 67 0.47 13.00 2.20
CA VAL A 67 1.74 12.65 2.84
C VAL A 67 2.81 12.62 1.77
N ALA A 68 3.85 13.44 1.95
CA ALA A 68 5.07 13.34 1.17
C ALA A 68 6.11 12.62 2.02
N LEU A 69 6.63 11.50 1.53
CA LEU A 69 7.65 10.73 2.25
C LEU A 69 9.04 11.33 1.94
N PRO A 70 9.72 11.96 2.91
CA PRO A 70 11.09 12.41 2.72
C PRO A 70 12.06 11.21 2.69
N ALA A 71 13.31 11.47 2.35
CA ALA A 71 14.37 10.48 2.51
C ALA A 71 14.43 9.98 3.97
N PRO A 72 14.66 8.68 4.20
CA PRO A 72 14.65 8.10 5.54
C PRO A 72 15.78 8.68 6.40
N SER A 73 15.43 9.09 7.62
CA SER A 73 16.37 9.54 8.65
C SER A 73 17.29 8.40 9.10
N ALA A 74 18.39 8.73 9.78
CA ALA A 74 19.33 7.73 10.31
C ALA A 74 18.65 6.68 11.20
N ARG A 75 17.63 7.08 11.96
CA ARG A 75 16.85 6.18 12.82
C ARG A 75 15.87 5.30 12.04
N GLU A 76 15.37 5.76 10.89
CA GLU A 76 14.47 4.98 10.03
C GLU A 76 15.23 3.95 9.20
N ARG A 77 16.48 4.25 8.80
CA ARG A 77 17.35 3.30 8.09
C ARG A 77 17.67 2.04 8.89
N GLY A 78 17.71 2.12 10.22
CA GLY A 78 17.91 0.97 11.12
C GLY A 78 16.65 0.16 11.41
N ARG A 79 15.50 0.53 10.81
CA ARG A 79 14.22 -0.16 11.00
C ARG A 79 13.77 -0.81 9.71
N TRP A 80 12.79 -1.70 9.81
CA TRP A 80 12.20 -2.33 8.64
C TRP A 80 11.66 -1.27 7.67
N TYR A 81 12.02 -1.37 6.39
CA TYR A 81 11.68 -0.38 5.36
C TYR A 81 10.17 -0.16 5.23
N PHE A 82 9.36 -1.20 5.48
CA PHE A 82 7.90 -1.13 5.50
C PHE A 82 7.32 -0.74 6.86
N MET A 83 8.09 -0.15 7.77
CA MET A 83 7.48 0.42 8.96
C MET A 83 6.69 1.65 8.51
N ILE A 84 5.39 1.42 8.30
CA ILE A 84 4.35 2.34 7.79
C ILE A 84 4.13 3.50 8.77
N HIS A 85 5.10 3.87 9.60
CA HIS A 85 4.94 4.86 10.66
C HIS A 85 4.40 6.19 10.13
N HIS A 86 4.87 6.65 8.96
CA HIS A 86 4.37 7.89 8.36
C HIS A 86 2.88 7.82 7.98
N LEU A 87 2.43 6.69 7.43
CA LEU A 87 1.03 6.49 7.04
C LEU A 87 0.15 6.11 8.24
N LEU A 88 0.63 5.29 9.17
CA LEU A 88 -0.04 4.97 10.44
C LEU A 88 -0.16 6.19 11.35
N ALA A 89 0.84 7.08 11.43
CA ALA A 89 0.69 8.34 12.15
C ALA A 89 -0.37 9.25 11.53
N SER A 90 -0.60 9.10 10.22
CA SER A 90 -1.61 9.88 9.49
C SER A 90 -3.01 9.27 9.53
N ILE A 91 -3.21 8.08 10.10
CA ILE A 91 -4.52 7.40 10.14
C ILE A 91 -4.80 6.96 11.59
N PRO A 92 -5.99 7.21 12.16
CA PRO A 92 -6.35 6.60 13.44
C PRO A 92 -6.24 5.08 13.35
N TRP A 93 -5.30 4.52 14.11
CA TRP A 93 -5.12 3.07 14.25
C TRP A 93 -5.04 2.75 15.73
N GLN A 94 -5.46 1.54 16.06
CA GLN A 94 -5.29 0.98 17.39
C GLN A 94 -4.47 -0.30 17.27
N PRO A 95 -3.58 -0.58 18.23
CA PRO A 95 -2.96 -1.90 18.31
C PRO A 95 -4.06 -2.97 18.39
N VAL A 96 -4.03 -3.92 17.47
CA VAL A 96 -4.84 -5.12 17.59
C VAL A 96 -4.10 -6.04 18.55
N ASP A 97 -4.74 -6.38 19.67
CA ASP A 97 -4.18 -7.34 20.61
C ASP A 97 -4.04 -8.69 19.89
N ARG A 98 -2.80 -9.08 19.61
CA ARG A 98 -2.53 -10.37 18.98
C ARG A 98 -2.78 -11.41 20.05
N ARG A 99 -3.79 -12.27 19.84
CA ARG A 99 -4.01 -13.43 20.70
C ARG A 99 -2.68 -14.17 20.85
N VAL A 100 -2.20 -14.29 22.08
CA VAL A 100 -1.03 -15.11 22.39
C VAL A 100 -1.40 -16.53 22.01
N LEU A 101 -0.77 -17.04 20.94
CA LEU A 101 -0.89 -18.44 20.60
C LEU A 101 -0.16 -19.23 21.67
N THR A 102 -0.90 -20.01 22.45
CA THR A 102 -0.30 -21.03 23.30
C THR A 102 0.23 -22.12 22.38
N LEU A 103 1.50 -22.02 22.02
CA LEU A 103 2.16 -23.11 21.32
C LEU A 103 2.18 -24.32 22.27
N PRO A 104 1.89 -25.53 21.78
CA PRO A 104 2.10 -26.73 22.59
C PRO A 104 3.55 -26.79 23.03
N GLU A 105 3.80 -27.39 24.19
CA GLU A 105 5.16 -27.63 24.65
C GLU A 105 5.91 -28.40 23.56
N ARG A 106 7.12 -27.93 23.22
CA ARG A 106 7.94 -28.59 22.22
C ARG A 106 8.10 -30.05 22.67
N PRO A 107 7.72 -31.05 21.86
CA PRO A 107 7.94 -32.43 22.25
C PRO A 107 9.42 -32.62 22.57
N ALA A 108 9.71 -33.40 23.61
CA ALA A 108 11.08 -33.73 23.98
C ALA A 108 11.85 -34.16 22.73
N THR A 109 13.15 -33.85 22.67
CA THR A 109 14.03 -34.25 21.58
C THR A 109 14.13 -35.77 21.53
N GLY A 110 13.09 -36.42 21.00
CA GLY A 110 13.10 -37.80 20.54
C GLY A 110 13.79 -37.82 19.19
N GLY A 111 14.65 -38.83 18.99
CA GLY A 111 15.45 -38.98 17.79
C GLY A 111 14.56 -38.95 16.56
N TYR A 112 14.59 -37.82 15.83
CA TYR A 112 14.06 -37.75 14.50
C TYR A 112 14.81 -38.79 13.67
N GLU A 113 14.19 -39.94 13.47
CA GLU A 113 14.68 -40.93 12.52
C GLU A 113 14.13 -40.51 11.17
N ARG A 114 15.04 -39.97 10.34
CA ARG A 114 14.68 -39.52 9.00
C ARG A 114 14.03 -40.71 8.26
N PRO A 115 12.79 -40.57 7.75
CA PRO A 115 12.18 -41.61 6.93
C PRO A 115 13.10 -41.95 5.76
N PRO A 116 13.19 -43.23 5.36
CA PRO A 116 13.96 -43.62 4.18
C PRO A 116 13.58 -42.77 2.98
N ARG A 117 14.57 -42.40 2.16
CA ARG A 117 14.37 -41.51 1.01
C ARG A 117 13.29 -42.01 0.05
N GLU A 118 13.14 -43.33 -0.04
CA GLU A 118 12.14 -44.01 -0.87
C GLU A 118 10.69 -43.63 -0.52
N VAL A 119 10.43 -43.21 0.73
CA VAL A 119 9.09 -42.83 1.21
C VAL A 119 8.89 -41.31 1.20
N GLN A 120 9.92 -40.52 0.88
CA GLN A 120 9.79 -39.08 0.76
C GLN A 120 9.22 -38.73 -0.62
N ARG A 121 8.11 -38.00 -0.63
CA ARG A 121 7.66 -37.31 -1.84
C ARG A 121 8.55 -36.09 -2.04
N ASP A 122 9.35 -36.10 -3.09
CA ASP A 122 10.10 -34.92 -3.50
C ASP A 122 9.11 -33.79 -3.84
N VAL A 123 9.25 -32.67 -3.16
CA VAL A 123 8.56 -31.44 -3.53
C VAL A 123 9.28 -30.91 -4.77
N PRO A 124 8.61 -30.77 -5.92
CA PRO A 124 9.25 -30.26 -7.13
C PRO A 124 9.86 -28.88 -6.87
N ASP A 125 11.09 -28.69 -7.33
CA ASP A 125 11.76 -27.39 -7.22
C ASP A 125 11.17 -26.41 -8.24
N HIS A 126 10.03 -25.83 -7.88
CA HIS A 126 9.38 -24.79 -8.66
C HIS A 126 10.21 -23.51 -8.71
N ALA A 127 11.13 -23.27 -7.77
CA ALA A 127 11.97 -22.08 -7.78
C ALA A 127 13.04 -22.15 -8.88
N ALA A 128 13.60 -23.33 -9.12
CA ALA A 128 14.50 -23.57 -10.25
C ALA A 128 13.84 -23.24 -11.60
N SER A 129 12.54 -23.50 -11.74
CA SER A 129 11.77 -23.17 -12.97
C SER A 129 11.51 -21.68 -13.19
N LEU A 130 11.84 -20.82 -12.23
CA LEU A 130 11.66 -19.35 -12.31
C LEU A 130 12.95 -18.61 -12.68
N LEU A 131 14.08 -19.34 -12.85
CA LEU A 131 15.39 -18.77 -13.18
C LEU A 131 15.79 -18.98 -14.66
N GLU A 132 14.90 -19.53 -15.48
CA GLU A 132 14.96 -19.54 -16.96
C GLU A 132 14.18 -18.36 -17.55
#